data_AF-A0A388TJV7-F1
#
_entry.id   AF-A0A388TJV7-F1
#
_cell.length_a   1.000
_cell.length_b   1.000
_cell.length_c   1.000
_cell.angle_alpha   90.00
_cell.angle_beta   90.00
_cell.angle_gamma   90.00
#
_symmetry.space_group_name_H-M   'P 1'
#
loop_
_entity.id
_entity.type
_entity.pdbx_description
1 polymer ?
#
loop_
_entity_poly.entity_id
_entity_poly.type
_entity_poly.pdbx_seq_one_letter_code
_entity_poly.pdbx_strand_id
1 'polypeptide(L)'
;MAAPYTGGYDGIGNGQLLSAESMTAALNQMEKVANKVTAADWDANKYDDVMYPSCAAMAAVVKASYTDVERLGNRVACISELSTDDQYPTVQAVTDAILRMSRLKNMFSAGQRANN
;
A
#
# COMPACT_ATOMS: atom_id res chain seq x y z
N MET A 1 3.77 -16.31 -23.27
CA MET A 1 2.34 -15.99 -23.44
C MET A 1 1.58 -17.30 -23.34
N ALA A 2 0.70 -17.45 -22.35
CA ALA A 2 -0.14 -18.64 -22.24
C ALA A 2 -1.18 -18.60 -23.38
N ALA A 3 -1.40 -19.72 -24.06
CA ALA A 3 -2.38 -19.80 -25.14
C ALA A 3 -3.80 -19.56 -24.59
N PRO A 4 -4.70 -18.88 -25.35
CA PRO A 4 -6.09 -18.74 -24.96
C PRO A 4 -6.72 -20.12 -24.76
N TYR A 5 -7.53 -20.26 -23.72
CA TYR A 5 -8.23 -21.50 -23.42
C TYR A 5 -9.29 -21.79 -24.50
N THR A 6 -9.07 -22.82 -25.31
CA THR A 6 -9.96 -23.26 -26.40
C THR A 6 -10.82 -24.48 -26.02
N GLY A 7 -10.82 -24.89 -24.75
CA GLY A 7 -11.51 -26.10 -24.31
C GLY A 7 -13.02 -25.90 -24.23
N GLY A 8 -13.77 -26.58 -25.09
CA GLY A 8 -15.18 -26.86 -24.79
C GLY A 8 -15.24 -27.64 -23.49
N TYR A 9 -15.99 -27.14 -22.50
CA TYR A 9 -16.35 -27.93 -21.34
C TYR A 9 -17.72 -28.52 -21.61
N ASP A 10 -17.78 -29.83 -21.78
CA ASP A 10 -19.02 -30.55 -22.11
C ASP A 10 -20.01 -30.59 -20.93
N GLY A 11 -19.67 -29.98 -19.79
CA GLY A 11 -20.49 -29.93 -18.59
C GLY A 11 -20.23 -31.10 -17.65
N ILE A 12 -20.89 -31.05 -16.48
CA ILE A 12 -21.10 -32.25 -15.67
C ILE A 12 -22.38 -32.88 -16.20
N GLY A 13 -22.28 -34.02 -16.89
CA GLY A 13 -23.44 -34.68 -17.47
C GLY A 13 -24.45 -35.05 -16.39
N ASN A 14 -25.74 -34.84 -16.69
CA ASN A 14 -26.82 -35.23 -15.78
C ASN A 14 -26.78 -36.76 -15.54
N GLY A 15 -26.75 -37.17 -14.28
CA GLY A 15 -26.65 -38.59 -13.88
C GLY A 15 -25.22 -39.16 -13.81
N GLN A 16 -24.18 -38.38 -14.11
CA GLN A 16 -22.79 -38.79 -13.83
C GLN A 16 -22.44 -38.58 -12.36
N LEU A 17 -21.59 -39.47 -11.82
CA LEU A 17 -20.98 -39.29 -10.51
C LEU A 17 -20.11 -38.02 -10.54
N LEU A 18 -20.41 -37.11 -9.61
CA LEU A 18 -19.65 -35.89 -9.42
C LEU A 18 -18.25 -36.24 -8.88
N SER A 19 -17.20 -35.81 -9.59
CA SER A 19 -15.82 -35.93 -9.14
C SER A 19 -15.25 -34.57 -8.74
N ALA A 20 -14.28 -34.57 -7.82
CA ALA A 20 -13.57 -33.34 -7.43
C ALA A 20 -12.85 -32.68 -8.62
N GLU A 21 -12.36 -33.48 -9.56
CA GLU A 21 -11.68 -33.02 -10.78
C GLU A 21 -12.66 -32.30 -11.71
N SER A 22 -13.85 -32.88 -11.94
CA SER A 22 -14.90 -32.28 -12.75
C SER A 22 -15.42 -30.97 -12.14
N MET A 23 -15.59 -30.91 -10.81
CA MET A 23 -15.92 -29.66 -10.11
C MET A 23 -14.83 -28.59 -10.28
N THR A 24 -13.57 -28.97 -10.13
CA THR A 24 -12.44 -28.05 -10.23
C THR A 24 -12.32 -27.47 -11.64
N ALA A 25 -12.46 -28.31 -12.67
CA ALA A 25 -12.45 -27.87 -14.06
C ALA A 25 -13.58 -26.87 -14.35
N ALA A 26 -14.80 -27.17 -13.91
CA ALA A 26 -15.96 -26.29 -14.07
C ALA A 26 -15.75 -24.91 -13.42
N LEU A 27 -15.30 -24.91 -12.16
CA LEU A 27 -15.06 -23.68 -11.40
C LEU A 27 -13.95 -22.84 -12.03
N ASN A 28 -12.86 -23.48 -12.45
CA ASN A 28 -11.74 -22.79 -13.10
C ASN A 28 -12.16 -22.13 -14.42
N GLN A 29 -13.07 -22.76 -15.17
CA GLN A 29 -13.58 -22.21 -16.42
C GLN A 29 -14.55 -21.06 -16.18
N MET A 30 -15.46 -21.19 -15.20
CA MET A 30 -16.38 -20.11 -14.81
C MET A 30 -15.63 -18.88 -14.31
N GLU A 31 -14.59 -19.07 -13.51
CA GLU A 31 -13.72 -17.97 -13.05
C GLU A 31 -12.82 -17.45 -14.20
N LYS A 32 -12.61 -18.22 -15.28
CA LYS A 32 -11.59 -17.96 -16.31
C LYS A 32 -10.20 -17.79 -15.70
N VAL A 33 -9.78 -18.76 -14.89
CA VAL A 33 -8.49 -18.73 -14.16
C VAL A 33 -7.27 -18.47 -15.07
N ALA A 34 -7.36 -18.84 -16.36
CA ALA A 34 -6.32 -18.52 -17.35
C ALA A 34 -6.10 -17.01 -17.56
N ASN A 35 -7.10 -16.17 -17.31
CA ASN A 35 -7.04 -14.72 -17.42
C ASN A 35 -6.62 -14.05 -16.10
N LYS A 36 -6.44 -14.85 -15.03
CA LYS A 36 -6.08 -14.35 -13.70
C LYS A 36 -4.58 -14.05 -13.63
N VAL A 37 -4.24 -12.85 -13.23
CA VAL A 37 -2.87 -12.33 -13.18
C VAL A 37 -2.34 -12.33 -11.74
N THR A 38 -1.10 -12.79 -11.58
CA THR A 38 -0.37 -12.73 -10.31
C THR A 38 0.34 -11.39 -10.15
N ALA A 39 0.86 -11.10 -8.95
CA ALA A 39 1.63 -9.88 -8.73
C ALA A 39 2.86 -9.77 -9.65
N ALA A 40 3.49 -10.91 -9.99
CA ALA A 40 4.69 -10.96 -10.82
C ALA A 40 4.42 -10.56 -12.27
N ASP A 41 3.21 -10.82 -12.77
CA ASP A 41 2.84 -10.61 -14.16
C ASP A 41 2.03 -9.31 -14.36
N TRP A 42 1.72 -8.58 -13.29
CA TRP A 42 0.82 -7.43 -13.32
C TRP A 42 1.27 -6.34 -14.31
N ASP A 43 2.55 -5.97 -14.30
CA ASP A 43 3.04 -4.87 -15.12
C ASP A 43 2.88 -5.11 -16.62
N ALA A 44 2.95 -6.37 -17.05
CA ALA A 44 2.77 -6.76 -18.44
C ALA A 44 1.29 -6.80 -18.87
N ASN A 45 0.35 -6.86 -17.92
CA ASN A 45 -1.08 -7.11 -18.19
C ASN A 45 -2.02 -6.00 -17.70
N LYS A 46 -1.52 -4.94 -17.05
CA LYS A 46 -2.33 -3.89 -16.41
C LYS A 46 -3.21 -3.04 -17.35
N TYR A 47 -3.01 -3.15 -18.65
CA TYR A 47 -3.80 -2.46 -19.69
C TYR A 47 -4.50 -3.44 -20.65
N ASP A 48 -4.52 -4.73 -20.31
CA ASP A 48 -5.20 -5.76 -21.10
C ASP A 48 -6.65 -5.89 -20.63
N ASP A 49 -7.60 -5.72 -21.54
CA ASP A 49 -9.05 -5.77 -21.24
C ASP A 49 -9.57 -7.20 -20.99
N VAL A 50 -8.78 -8.23 -21.30
CA VAL A 50 -9.12 -9.65 -21.13
C VAL A 50 -8.63 -10.19 -19.79
N MET A 51 -7.51 -9.67 -19.31
CA MET A 51 -6.82 -10.14 -18.11
C MET A 51 -7.31 -9.39 -16.86
N TYR A 52 -7.29 -10.05 -15.70
CA TYR A 52 -7.70 -9.42 -14.44
C TYR A 52 -6.78 -9.82 -13.27
N PRO A 53 -6.51 -8.92 -12.31
CA PRO A 53 -5.63 -9.23 -11.19
C PRO A 53 -6.30 -10.15 -10.17
N SER A 54 -5.51 -11.04 -9.58
CA SER A 54 -5.90 -11.71 -8.34
C SER A 54 -5.97 -10.71 -7.16
N CYS A 55 -6.74 -11.03 -6.11
CA CYS A 55 -6.79 -10.20 -4.91
C CYS A 55 -5.40 -9.99 -4.29
N ALA A 56 -4.54 -11.02 -4.31
CA ALA A 56 -3.17 -10.92 -3.85
C ALA A 56 -2.33 -9.97 -4.72
N ALA A 57 -2.50 -10.02 -6.05
CA ALA A 57 -1.86 -9.07 -6.96
C ALA A 57 -2.27 -7.63 -6.66
N MET A 58 -3.58 -7.37 -6.53
CA MET A 58 -4.08 -6.03 -6.23
C MET A 58 -3.59 -5.53 -4.86
N ALA A 59 -3.60 -6.39 -3.83
CA ALA A 59 -3.08 -6.03 -2.51
C ALA A 59 -1.59 -5.65 -2.55
N ALA A 60 -0.78 -6.37 -3.33
CA ALA A 60 0.64 -6.04 -3.51
C ALA A 60 0.83 -4.70 -4.22
N VAL A 61 0.07 -4.45 -5.30
CA VAL A 61 0.11 -3.18 -6.06
C VAL A 61 -0.29 -2.00 -5.18
N VAL A 62 -1.40 -2.13 -4.45
CA VAL A 62 -1.88 -1.10 -3.51
C VAL A 62 -0.87 -0.83 -2.41
N LYS A 63 -0.28 -1.89 -1.84
CA LYS A 63 0.76 -1.74 -0.81
C LYS A 63 1.99 -0.99 -1.34
N ALA A 64 2.41 -1.28 -2.58
CA ALA A 64 3.51 -0.56 -3.22
C ALA A 64 3.14 0.89 -3.53
N SER A 65 1.89 1.21 -3.89
CA SER A 65 1.51 2.62 -4.12
C SER A 65 1.48 3.45 -2.84
N TYR A 66 1.31 2.83 -1.66
CA TYR A 66 1.33 3.53 -0.38
C TYR A 66 2.72 3.81 0.18
N THR A 67 3.80 3.18 -0.31
CA THR A 67 5.16 3.46 0.20
C THR A 67 5.60 4.90 -0.06
N ASP A 68 4.98 5.59 -1.01
CA ASP A 68 5.25 6.99 -1.32
C ASP A 68 4.29 8.00 -0.66
N VAL A 69 3.19 7.53 -0.05
CA VAL A 69 2.17 8.43 0.53
C VAL A 69 2.57 8.97 1.89
N GLU A 70 3.16 8.14 2.76
CA GLU A 70 3.79 8.59 4.00
C GLU A 70 5.23 8.09 4.04
N ARG A 71 6.18 8.99 3.79
CA ARG A 71 7.59 8.69 3.99
C ARG A 71 7.92 8.77 5.47
N LEU A 72 7.71 7.69 6.21
CA LEU A 72 7.97 7.62 7.65
C LEU A 72 9.39 8.09 8.03
N GLY A 73 10.38 7.91 7.15
CA GLY A 73 11.74 8.41 7.33
C GLY A 73 11.88 9.94 7.31
N ASN A 74 10.93 10.65 6.73
CA ASN A 74 10.87 12.10 6.71
C ASN A 74 10.24 12.69 7.99
N ARG A 75 9.63 11.85 8.83
CA ARG A 75 8.98 12.28 10.07
C ARG A 75 10.02 12.48 11.17
N VAL A 76 10.13 13.70 11.71
CA VAL A 76 11.16 14.03 12.72
C VAL A 76 10.57 14.25 14.11
N ALA A 77 11.28 13.78 15.13
CA ALA A 77 10.89 13.92 16.54
C ALA A 77 11.38 15.22 17.19
N CYS A 78 12.23 16.00 16.51
CA CYS A 78 12.68 17.30 16.96
C CYS A 78 12.73 18.28 15.78
N ILE A 79 12.45 19.55 16.06
CA ILE A 79 12.63 20.65 15.12
C ILE A 79 14.03 21.22 15.36
N SER A 80 14.85 21.31 14.31
CA SER A 80 16.22 21.81 14.38
C SER A 80 16.56 22.66 13.16
N GLU A 81 17.62 23.46 13.26
CA GLU A 81 18.15 24.25 12.14
C GLU A 81 18.81 23.38 11.06
N LEU A 82 19.11 22.12 11.37
CA LEU A 82 19.68 21.15 10.44
C LEU A 82 18.61 20.38 9.65
N SER A 83 17.34 20.71 9.85
CA SER A 83 16.24 20.06 9.15
C SER A 83 16.21 20.42 7.66
N THR A 84 15.79 19.48 6.82
CA THR A 84 15.66 19.68 5.37
C THR A 84 14.20 19.85 4.95
N ASP A 85 13.96 20.37 3.75
CA ASP A 85 12.61 20.60 3.19
C ASP A 85 11.78 19.32 3.05
N ASP A 86 12.44 18.17 2.96
CA ASP A 86 11.77 16.86 2.89
C ASP A 86 11.24 16.39 4.25
N GLN A 87 11.70 16.98 5.36
CA GLN A 87 11.36 16.56 6.71
C GLN A 87 10.13 17.30 7.25
N TYR A 88 9.25 16.58 7.96
CA TYR A 88 8.09 17.15 8.63
C TYR A 88 8.03 16.72 10.10
N PRO A 89 7.81 17.67 11.04
CA PRO A 89 7.83 17.37 12.47
C PRO A 89 6.55 16.66 12.93
N THR A 90 6.68 15.83 13.96
CA THR A 90 5.51 15.32 14.70
C THR A 90 4.82 16.44 15.49
N VAL A 91 3.55 16.26 15.84
CA VAL A 91 2.82 17.18 16.73
C VAL A 91 3.55 17.35 18.07
N GLN A 92 4.15 16.28 18.59
CA GLN A 92 4.95 16.33 19.80
C GLN A 92 6.18 17.22 19.61
N ALA A 93 6.91 17.07 18.52
CA ALA A 93 8.08 17.90 18.21
C ALA A 93 7.72 19.41 18.14
N VAL A 94 6.56 19.74 17.55
CA VAL A 94 6.03 21.11 17.50
C VAL A 94 5.72 21.61 18.91
N THR A 95 5.03 20.81 19.71
CA THR A 95 4.62 21.18 21.08
C THR A 95 5.84 21.42 21.96
N ASP A 96 6.83 20.54 21.91
CA ASP A 96 8.07 20.64 22.68
C ASP A 96 8.88 21.89 22.28
N ALA A 97 8.93 22.22 20.99
CA ALA A 97 9.59 23.42 20.49
C ALA A 97 8.92 24.71 21.00
N ILE A 98 7.59 24.79 20.95
CA ILE A 98 6.82 25.93 21.47
C ILE A 98 7.05 26.11 22.97
N LEU A 99 7.02 25.02 23.73
CA LEU A 99 7.24 25.05 25.17
C LEU A 99 8.66 25.50 25.51
N ARG A 100 9.68 24.99 24.79
CA ARG A 100 11.08 25.43 24.93
C ARG A 100 11.22 26.93 24.66
N MET A 101 10.62 27.43 23.58
CA MET A 101 10.64 28.86 23.24
C MET A 101 9.99 29.72 24.33
N SER A 102 8.87 29.26 24.90
CA SER A 102 8.16 29.96 25.98
C SER A 102 9.00 30.05 27.25
N ARG A 103 9.67 28.95 27.62
CA ARG A 103 10.59 28.91 28.77
C ARG A 103 11.77 29.86 28.58
N LEU A 104 12.40 29.85 27.40
CA LEU A 104 13.52 30.74 27.09
C LEU A 104 13.13 32.21 27.20
N LYS A 105 11.99 32.61 26.62
CA LYS A 105 11.49 33.99 26.72
C LYS A 105 11.31 34.43 28.17
N ASN A 106 10.72 33.58 29.00
CA ASN A 106 10.52 33.87 30.42
C ASN A 106 11.85 34.01 31.17
N MET A 107 12.85 33.17 30.86
CA MET A 107 14.18 33.24 31.45
C MET A 107 14.93 34.52 31.06
N PHE A 108 14.93 34.90 29.79
CA PHE A 108 15.55 36.16 29.34
C PHE A 108 14.89 37.38 30.01
N SER A 109 13.56 37.38 30.07
CA SER A 109 12.81 38.48 30.71
C SER A 109 13.09 38.55 32.22
N ALA A 110 13.17 37.41 32.90
CA ALA A 110 13.51 37.35 34.32
C ALA A 110 14.95 37.80 34.59
N GLY A 111 15.91 37.39 33.74
CA GLY A 111 17.31 37.82 33.84
C GLY A 111 17.49 39.32 33.62
N GLN A 112 16.74 39.92 32.69
CA GLN A 112 16.73 41.37 32.47
C GLN A 112 16.15 42.15 33.67
N ARG A 113 15.16 41.58 34.37
CA ARG A 113 14.59 42.18 35.58
C ARG A 113 15.48 42.03 36.82
N ALA A 114 16.37 41.05 36.85
CA ALA A 114 17.31 40.87 37.95
C ALA A 114 18.54 41.78 37.87
N ASN A 115 18.82 42.36 36.69
CA ASN A 115 20.00 43.18 36.41
C ASN A 115 19.71 44.70 36.33
N ASN A 116 18.46 45.13 36.57
CA ASN A 116 18.02 46.52 36.68
C ASN A 116 17.52 46.79 38.10
#